data_AF-A0A0G0B9M1-F1
#
_entry.id   AF-A0A0G0B9M1-F1
#
_cell.length_a   1.000
_cell.length_b   1.000
_cell.length_c   1.000
_cell.angle_alpha   90.00
_cell.angle_beta   90.00
_cell.angle_gamma   90.00
#
_symmetry.space_group_name_H-M   'P 1'
#
loop_
_entity.id
_entity.type
_entity.pdbx_description
1 polymer ?
#
loop_
_entity_poly.entity_id
_entity_poly.type
_entity_poly.pdbx_seq_one_letter_code
_entity_poly.pdbx_strand_id
1 'polypeptide(L)'
;MSQNILLMKFLSKIKFFLLFILLCLISFLIILFFVYQFFLIKNIQLVSDQKFSLTNKEELINKSILFVSQDQIAKKIIKENYLLKTVIVKKVWPNSLKISITFYEP
;
A
#
# COMPACT_ATOMS: atom_id res chain seq x y z
N MET A 1 2.08 50.24 29.34
CA MET A 1 2.67 50.13 27.99
C MET A 1 3.57 48.89 27.82
N SER A 2 4.45 48.58 28.79
CA SER A 2 5.34 47.38 28.77
C SER A 2 4.62 46.02 28.69
N GLN A 3 3.53 45.83 29.45
CA GLN A 3 2.78 44.56 29.46
C GLN A 3 2.15 44.22 28.09
N ASN A 4 1.65 45.21 27.36
CA ASN A 4 1.08 45.00 26.02
C ASN A 4 2.14 44.54 25.00
N ILE A 5 3.38 45.04 25.12
CA ILE A 5 4.49 44.64 24.24
C ILE A 5 4.93 43.21 24.54
N LEU A 6 4.97 42.80 25.81
CA LEU A 6 5.31 41.43 26.21
C LEU A 6 4.26 40.42 25.73
N LEU A 7 2.97 40.73 25.90
CA LEU A 7 1.87 39.91 25.38
C LEU A 7 1.94 39.78 23.85
N MET A 8 2.20 40.88 23.14
CA MET A 8 2.30 40.89 21.68
C MET A 8 3.51 40.07 21.17
N LYS A 9 4.64 40.10 21.90
CA LYS A 9 5.79 39.22 21.65
C LYS A 9 5.50 37.74 21.94
N PHE A 10 4.70 37.44 22.97
CA PHE A 10 4.29 36.07 23.27
C PHE A 10 3.31 35.52 22.23
N LEU A 11 2.30 36.29 21.85
CA LEU A 11 1.35 35.97 20.78
C LEU A 11 2.04 35.73 19.44
N SER A 12 3.04 36.55 19.08
CA SER A 12 3.81 36.34 17.85
C SER A 12 4.67 35.07 17.91
N LYS A 13 5.28 34.74 19.05
CA LYS A 13 5.99 33.46 19.25
C LYS A 13 5.04 32.26 19.11
N ILE A 14 3.85 32.31 19.69
CA ILE A 14 2.84 31.25 19.54
C ILE A 14 2.41 31.11 18.08
N LYS A 15 2.14 32.22 17.38
CA LYS A 15 1.81 32.19 15.95
C LYS A 15 2.89 31.51 15.13
N PHE A 16 4.16 31.81 15.39
CA PHE A 16 5.29 31.18 14.71
C PHE A 16 5.39 29.68 15.04
N PHE A 17 5.21 29.32 16.32
CA PHE A 17 5.22 27.92 16.76
C PHE A 17 4.08 27.11 16.12
N LEU A 18 2.88 27.68 16.03
CA LEU A 18 1.74 27.06 15.33
C LEU A 18 2.02 26.89 13.85
N LEU A 19 2.62 27.89 13.20
CA LEU A 19 3.04 27.79 11.79
C LEU A 19 4.08 26.67 11.60
N PHE A 20 5.05 26.56 12.51
CA PHE A 20 6.04 25.49 12.47
C PHE A 20 5.40 24.10 12.61
N ILE A 21 4.48 23.92 13.57
CA ILE A 21 3.72 22.67 13.72
C ILE A 21 2.94 22.34 12.46
N LEU A 22 2.27 23.33 11.86
CA LEU A 22 1.51 23.15 10.63
C LEU A 22 2.41 22.66 9.49
N LEU A 23 3.59 23.25 9.33
CA LEU A 23 4.59 22.82 8.34
C LEU A 23 5.06 21.39 8.59
N CYS A 24 5.31 21.02 9.85
CA CYS A 24 5.67 19.65 10.21
C CYS A 24 4.55 18.65 9.88
N LEU A 25 3.29 18.98 10.18
CA LEU A 25 2.14 18.13 9.84
C LEU A 25 2.00 17.93 8.32
N ILE A 26 2.15 19.00 7.55
CA ILE A 26 2.11 18.93 6.08
C ILE A 26 3.26 18.05 5.56
N SER A 27 4.48 18.24 6.06
CA SER A 27 5.64 17.42 5.69
C SER A 27 5.41 15.93 6.01
N PHE A 28 4.88 15.64 7.20
CA PHE A 28 4.56 14.28 7.61
C PHE A 28 3.51 13.63 6.69
N LEU A 29 2.44 14.36 6.34
CA LEU A 29 1.41 13.87 5.41
C LEU A 29 1.98 13.57 4.02
N ILE A 30 2.87 14.42 3.52
CA ILE A 30 3.53 14.23 2.24
C ILE A 30 4.37 12.94 2.26
N ILE A 31 5.20 12.75 3.30
CA ILE A 31 6.03 11.56 3.46
C ILE A 31 5.16 10.30 3.52
N LEU A 32 4.08 10.32 4.31
CA LEU A 32 3.16 9.20 4.45
C LEU A 32 2.54 8.83 3.08
N PHE A 33 2.15 9.82 2.29
CA PHE A 33 1.60 9.61 0.95
C PHE A 33 2.61 8.92 0.03
N PHE A 34 3.87 9.37 0.01
CA PHE A 34 4.91 8.75 -0.82
C PHE A 34 5.22 7.31 -0.39
N VAL A 35 5.32 7.05 0.91
CA VAL A 35 5.51 5.70 1.45
C VAL A 35 4.36 4.80 1.03
N TYR A 36 3.12 5.27 1.16
CA TYR A 36 1.94 4.52 0.73
C TYR A 36 2.00 4.16 -0.77
N GLN A 37 2.29 5.14 -1.63
CA GLN A 37 2.41 4.97 -3.09
C GLN A 37 3.55 4.02 -3.50
N PHE A 38 4.63 3.97 -2.71
CA PHE A 38 5.76 3.08 -2.95
C PHE A 38 5.38 1.60 -2.76
N PHE A 39 4.55 1.31 -1.76
CA PHE A 39 4.10 -0.04 -1.41
C PHE A 39 2.82 -0.49 -2.11
N LEU A 40 2.31 0.27 -3.07
CA LEU A 40 1.20 -0.19 -3.91
C LEU A 40 1.64 -1.32 -4.83
N ILE A 41 0.78 -2.31 -5.01
CA ILE A 41 0.97 -3.38 -5.98
C ILE A 41 0.81 -2.79 -7.37
N LYS A 42 1.89 -2.77 -8.14
CA LYS A 42 1.95 -2.28 -9.52
C LYS A 42 2.09 -3.42 -10.52
N ASN A 43 2.80 -4.48 -10.13
CA ASN A 43 3.10 -5.60 -11.02
C ASN A 43 2.62 -6.92 -10.41
N ILE A 44 2.03 -7.76 -11.24
CA ILE A 44 1.65 -9.13 -10.86
C ILE A 44 2.33 -10.07 -11.85
N GLN A 45 3.28 -10.84 -11.35
CA GLN A 45 4.01 -11.88 -12.07
C GLN A 45 3.26 -13.19 -11.90
N LEU A 46 2.85 -13.77 -13.02
CA LEU A 46 2.15 -15.05 -13.04
C LEU A 46 3.11 -16.13 -13.53
N VAL A 47 3.30 -17.17 -12.72
CA VAL A 47 4.12 -18.33 -13.05
C VAL A 47 3.20 -19.55 -13.07
N SER A 48 3.08 -20.16 -14.24
CA SER A 48 2.18 -21.26 -14.50
C SER A 48 2.77 -22.13 -15.59
N ASP A 49 2.64 -23.45 -15.45
CA ASP A 49 3.07 -24.42 -16.46
C ASP A 49 2.12 -24.46 -17.67
N GLN A 50 0.89 -23.96 -17.50
CA GLN A 50 -0.13 -23.87 -18.55
C GLN A 50 -0.50 -22.40 -18.84
N LYS A 51 -1.09 -22.14 -20.01
CA LYS A 51 -1.62 -20.80 -20.34
C LYS A 51 -2.77 -20.48 -19.40
N PHE A 52 -2.52 -19.58 -18.45
CA PHE A 52 -3.50 -19.13 -17.47
C PHE A 52 -3.55 -17.61 -17.45
N SER A 53 -4.76 -17.07 -17.51
CA SER A 53 -5.02 -15.64 -17.34
C SER A 53 -5.83 -15.44 -16.06
N LEU A 54 -5.39 -14.52 -15.22
CA LEU A 54 -6.05 -14.21 -13.97
C LEU A 54 -7.14 -13.16 -14.22
N THR A 55 -8.41 -13.58 -14.21
CA THR A 55 -9.58 -12.75 -14.55
C THR A 55 -9.73 -11.51 -13.66
N ASN A 56 -9.18 -11.54 -12.43
CA ASN A 56 -9.35 -10.48 -11.43
C ASN A 56 -8.04 -9.72 -11.10
N LYS A 57 -7.15 -9.59 -12.10
CA LYS A 57 -5.82 -8.97 -11.91
C LYS A 57 -5.93 -7.50 -11.48
N GLU A 58 -6.92 -6.79 -12.01
CA GLU A 58 -7.14 -5.36 -11.75
C GLU A 58 -7.55 -5.06 -10.31
N GLU A 59 -8.32 -5.95 -9.68
CA GLU A 59 -8.76 -5.78 -8.29
C GLU A 59 -7.61 -5.93 -7.27
N LEU A 60 -6.48 -6.48 -7.69
CA LEU A 60 -5.27 -6.64 -6.89
C LEU A 60 -4.28 -5.48 -7.09
N ILE A 61 -4.38 -4.78 -8.23
CA ILE A 61 -3.57 -3.60 -8.53
C ILE A 61 -4.04 -2.45 -7.64
N ASN A 62 -3.11 -1.61 -7.17
CA ASN A 62 -3.36 -0.49 -6.25
C ASN A 62 -3.77 -0.86 -4.82
N LYS A 63 -3.78 -2.14 -4.45
CA LYS A 63 -3.81 -2.53 -3.03
C LYS A 63 -2.40 -2.40 -2.45
N SER A 64 -2.30 -2.04 -1.17
CA SER A 64 -1.02 -1.98 -0.49
C SER A 64 -0.48 -3.39 -0.24
N ILE A 65 0.73 -3.66 -0.71
CA ILE A 65 1.41 -4.95 -0.53
C ILE A 65 1.63 -5.28 0.96
N LEU A 66 1.72 -4.25 1.82
CA LEU A 66 1.89 -4.39 3.26
C LEU A 66 0.70 -5.11 3.89
N PHE A 67 -0.51 -4.65 3.57
CA PHE A 67 -1.75 -5.07 4.24
C PHE A 67 -2.48 -6.20 3.52
N VAL A 68 -2.10 -6.51 2.29
CA VAL A 68 -2.68 -7.63 1.54
C VAL A 68 -2.37 -8.97 2.21
N SER A 69 -3.41 -9.77 2.44
CA SER A 69 -3.27 -11.16 2.90
C SER A 69 -3.04 -12.09 1.71
N GLN A 70 -1.92 -12.81 1.73
CA GLN A 70 -1.55 -13.78 0.68
C GLN A 70 -2.53 -14.96 0.65
N ASP A 71 -2.91 -15.47 1.82
CA ASP A 71 -3.81 -16.62 1.95
C ASP A 71 -5.22 -16.30 1.46
N GLN A 72 -5.73 -15.10 1.76
CA GLN A 72 -7.04 -14.67 1.27
C GLN A 72 -7.07 -14.55 -0.25
N ILE A 73 -5.99 -14.02 -0.85
CA ILE A 73 -5.86 -13.96 -2.32
C ILE A 73 -5.81 -15.37 -2.90
N ALA A 74 -4.98 -16.26 -2.34
CA ALA A 74 -4.87 -17.63 -2.82
C ALA A 74 -6.22 -18.35 -2.79
N LYS A 75 -6.94 -18.25 -1.67
CA LYS A 75 -8.29 -18.82 -1.52
C LYS A 75 -9.29 -18.24 -2.52
N LYS A 76 -9.25 -16.93 -2.76
CA LYS A 76 -10.12 -16.28 -3.74
C LYS A 76 -9.85 -16.80 -5.17
N ILE A 77 -8.58 -16.88 -5.56
CA ILE A 77 -8.18 -17.37 -6.89
C ILE A 77 -8.61 -18.84 -7.10
N ILE A 78 -8.40 -19.71 -6.11
CA ILE A 78 -8.81 -21.13 -6.17
C ILE A 78 -10.34 -21.23 -6.25
N LYS A 79 -11.07 -20.44 -5.47
CA LYS A 79 -12.54 -20.45 -5.48
C LYS A 79 -13.11 -20.03 -6.84
N GLU A 80 -12.47 -19.07 -7.50
CA GLU A 80 -12.87 -18.61 -8.83
C GLU A 80 -12.44 -19.57 -9.96
N ASN A 81 -11.49 -20.49 -9.70
CA ASN A 81 -10.93 -21.38 -10.72
C ASN A 81 -10.77 -22.82 -10.18
N TYR A 82 -11.76 -23.67 -10.44
CA TYR A 82 -11.84 -25.05 -9.93
C TYR A 82 -10.75 -26.00 -10.46
N LEU A 83 -10.10 -25.65 -11.56
CA LEU A 83 -9.02 -26.45 -12.17
C LEU A 83 -7.68 -26.31 -11.43
N LEU A 84 -7.58 -25.39 -10.47
CA LEU A 84 -6.36 -25.11 -9.74
C LEU A 84 -6.24 -26.00 -8.49
N LYS A 85 -5.14 -26.73 -8.39
CA LYS A 85 -4.79 -27.54 -7.22
C LYS A 85 -4.16 -26.69 -6.13
N THR A 86 -3.24 -25.81 -6.50
CA THR A 86 -2.51 -24.98 -5.54
C THR A 86 -2.19 -23.63 -6.14
N VAL A 87 -2.36 -22.58 -5.32
CA VAL A 87 -2.00 -21.21 -5.65
C VAL A 87 -1.12 -20.69 -4.51
N ILE A 88 0.12 -20.32 -4.86
CA ILE A 88 1.09 -19.76 -3.92
C ILE A 88 1.27 -18.29 -4.27
N VAL A 89 0.90 -17.41 -3.33
CA VAL A 89 1.04 -15.96 -3.47
C VAL A 89 2.20 -15.48 -2.61
N LYS A 90 3.22 -14.90 -3.25
CA LYS A 90 4.39 -14.32 -2.58
C LYS A 90 4.46 -12.82 -2.83
N LYS A 91 4.81 -12.07 -1.77
CA LYS A 91 5.09 -10.63 -1.84
C LYS A 91 6.52 -10.47 -2.34
N VAL A 92 6.70 -9.77 -3.44
CA VAL A 92 8.00 -9.39 -3.98
C VAL A 92 8.13 -7.88 -3.78
N TRP A 93 8.92 -7.52 -2.79
CA TRP A 93 9.12 -6.11 -2.43
C TRP A 93 9.77 -5.34 -3.59
N PRO A 94 9.45 -4.06 -3.77
CA PRO A 94 8.53 -3.26 -2.93
C PRO A 94 7.07 -3.24 -3.42
N ASN A 95 6.79 -3.68 -4.65
CA ASN A 95 5.54 -3.34 -5.35
C ASN A 95 4.96 -4.47 -6.21
N SER A 96 5.46 -5.70 -6.05
CA SER A 96 5.14 -6.80 -6.96
C SER A 96 4.54 -7.99 -6.20
N LEU A 97 3.54 -8.64 -6.81
CA LEU A 97 3.04 -9.94 -6.34
C LEU A 97 3.45 -11.02 -7.31
N LYS A 98 4.01 -12.10 -6.79
CA LYS A 98 4.29 -13.32 -7.55
C LYS A 98 3.24 -14.36 -7.21
N ILE A 99 2.52 -14.83 -8.23
CA ILE A 99 1.48 -15.84 -8.11
C ILE A 99 1.96 -17.07 -8.88
N SER A 100 2.18 -18.16 -8.16
CA SER A 100 2.55 -19.45 -8.74
C SER A 100 1.36 -20.40 -8.66
N ILE A 101 1.03 -21.03 -9.78
CA ILE A 101 -0.20 -21.79 -9.95
C ILE A 101 0.15 -23.20 -10.44
N THR A 102 -0.49 -24.20 -9.85
CA THR A 102 -0.39 -25.61 -10.28
C THR A 102 -1.78 -26.18 -10.52
N PHE A 103 -1.96 -26.89 -11.63
CA PHE A 103 -3.22 -27.51 -12.03
C PHE A 103 -3.35 -28.91 -11.43
N TYR A 104 -4.57 -29.44 -11.41
CA TYR A 104 -4.76 -30.88 -11.26
C TYR A 104 -4.18 -31.60 -12.47
N GLU A 105 -3.49 -32.71 -12.24
CA GLU A 105 -3.10 -33.62 -13.32
C GLU A 105 -4.38 -34.21 -13.94
N PRO A 106 -4.45 -34.33 -15.28
CA PRO A 106 -5.61 -34.85 -15.99
C PRO A 106 -5.90 -36.32 -15.69
#